data_AF-A0A975K9J0-F1
#
_entry.id   AF-A0A975K9J0-F1
#
_cell.length_a   1.000
_cell.length_b   1.000
_cell.length_c   1.000
_cell.angle_alpha   90.00
_cell.angle_beta   90.00
_cell.angle_gamma   90.00
#
_symmetry.space_group_name_H-M   'P 1'
#
loop_
_entity.id
_entity.type
_entity.pdbx_description
1 polymer ?
#
loop_
_entity_poly.entity_id
_entity_poly.type
_entity_poly.pdbx_seq_one_letter_code
_entity_poly.pdbx_strand_id
1 'polypeptide(L)' 'MAGVRALQKRLARLEDAGKPKPSLIAVWFGSFDAWVEQAVLPGVESGALAADDMVDLVACLRRWETDGTWGQAYAG' A
#
# COMPACT_ATOMS: atom_id res chain seq x y z
N MET A 1 29.24 20.68 12.04
CA MET A 1 27.98 20.77 11.26
C MET A 1 27.83 19.64 10.21
N ALA A 2 28.89 19.20 9.51
CA ALA A 2 28.78 18.14 8.48
C ALA A 2 28.45 16.74 9.01
N GLY A 3 28.97 16.35 10.19
CA GLY A 3 28.71 15.03 10.79
C GLY A 3 27.24 14.81 11.21
N VAL A 4 26.55 15.87 11.64
CA VAL A 4 25.12 15.81 12.02
C VAL A 4 24.23 15.59 10.78
N ARG A 5 24.53 16.26 9.66
CA ARG A 5 23.81 16.05 8.39
C ARG A 5 24.00 14.65 7.81
N ALA A 6 25.20 14.07 7.95
CA ALA A 6 25.46 12.70 7.52
C ALA A 6 24.67 11.67 8.36
N LEU A 7 24.54 11.91 9.66
CA LEU A 7 23.70 11.13 10.57
C LEU A 7 22.21 11.25 10.23
N GLN A 8 21.70 12.46 10.02
CA GLN A 8 20.31 12.70 9.60
C GLN A 8 19.97 12.00 8.27
N LYS A 9 20.87 12.04 7.28
CA LYS A 9 20.67 11.31 6.02
C LYS A 9 20.63 9.79 6.21
N ARG A 10 21.42 9.24 7.14
CA ARG A 10 21.39 7.81 7.45
C ARG A 10 20.11 7.43 8.20
N LEU A 11 19.64 8.29 9.11
CA LEU A 11 18.39 8.09 9.82
C LEU A 11 17.20 8.09 8.85
N ALA A 12 17.11 9.09 7.97
CA ALA A 12 16.06 9.17 6.94
C ALA A 12 16.07 7.94 6.01
N ARG A 13 17.25 7.43 5.63
CA ARG A 13 17.36 6.20 4.84
C ARG A 13 16.91 4.95 5.60
N LEU A 14 17.14 4.88 6.91
CA LEU A 14 16.68 3.77 7.74
C LEU A 14 15.16 3.84 7.98
N GLU A 15 14.63 5.05 8.19
CA GLU A 15 13.20 5.30 8.27
C GLU A 15 12.49 4.97 6.96
N ASP A 16 13.08 5.31 5.81
CA ASP A 16 12.52 4.96 4.50
C ASP A 16 12.71 3.48 4.15
N ALA A 17 13.79 2.84 4.58
CA ALA A 17 14.00 1.41 4.40
C ALA A 17 13.05 0.56 5.27
N GLY A 18 12.56 1.12 6.39
CA GLY A 18 11.61 0.47 7.28
C GLY A 18 10.14 0.67 6.89
N LYS A 19 9.84 1.56 5.94
CA LYS A 19 8.48 1.78 5.47
C LYS A 19 8.15 0.76 4.37
N PRO A 20 7.05 -0.01 4.51
CA PRO A 20 6.53 -0.80 3.40
C PRO A 20 6.35 0.10 2.18
N LYS A 21 6.94 -0.30 1.03
CA LYS A 21 6.67 0.42 -0.22
C LYS A 21 5.15 0.35 -0.48
N PRO A 22 4.50 1.48 -0.80
CA PRO A 22 3.07 1.48 -1.09
C PRO A 22 2.77 0.56 -2.27
N SER A 23 1.61 -0.12 -2.22
CA SER A 23 1.14 -0.97 -3.31
C SER A 23 0.85 -0.13 -4.57
N LEU A 24 0.84 -0.75 -5.75
CA LEU A 24 0.44 -0.06 -6.99
C LEU A 24 -1.00 0.47 -6.91
N ILE A 25 -1.87 -0.22 -6.16
CA ILE A 25 -3.24 0.22 -5.88
C ILE A 25 -3.20 1.57 -5.15
N ALA A 26 -2.43 1.69 -4.07
CA ALA A 26 -2.28 2.95 -3.35
C ALA A 26 -1.64 4.05 -4.20
N VAL A 27 -0.73 3.70 -5.12
CA VAL A 27 -0.12 4.68 -6.05
C VAL A 27 -1.15 5.19 -7.07
N TRP A 28 -1.94 4.32 -7.67
CA TRP A 28 -2.90 4.70 -8.73
C TRP A 28 -4.14 5.42 -8.21
N PHE A 29 -4.62 5.04 -7.02
CA PHE A 29 -5.82 5.61 -6.41
C PHE A 29 -5.51 6.68 -5.34
N GLY A 30 -4.23 6.94 -5.06
CA GLY A 30 -3.79 7.85 -4.01
C GLY A 30 -3.79 7.22 -2.60
N SER A 31 -4.62 6.21 -2.36
CA SER A 31 -4.53 5.31 -1.21
C SER A 31 -5.28 4.00 -1.49
N PHE A 32 -5.00 2.98 -0.70
CA PHE A 32 -5.76 1.72 -0.77
C PHE A 32 -7.23 1.91 -0.39
N ASP A 33 -7.51 2.75 0.62
CA ASP A 33 -8.89 3.08 1.01
C ASP A 33 -9.64 3.81 -0.11
N ALA A 34 -8.96 4.72 -0.83
CA ALA A 34 -9.54 5.41 -1.98
C ALA A 34 -9.91 4.43 -3.10
N TRP A 35 -9.15 3.37 -3.32
CA TRP A 35 -9.51 2.31 -4.26
C TRP A 35 -10.77 1.55 -3.83
N VAL A 36 -10.90 1.23 -2.54
CA VAL A 36 -12.10 0.55 -2.02
C VAL A 36 -13.34 1.41 -2.27
N GLU A 37 -13.28 2.70 -1.95
CA GLU A 37 -14.40 3.64 -2.11
C GLU A 37 -14.73 3.94 -3.59
N GLN A 38 -13.72 4.07 -4.46
CA GLN A 38 -13.93 4.51 -5.84
C GLN A 38 -14.18 3.38 -6.83
N ALA A 39 -13.74 2.14 -6.53
CA ALA A 39 -13.82 1.02 -7.45
C ALA A 39 -14.55 -0.19 -6.87
N VAL A 40 -14.23 -0.59 -5.63
CA VAL A 40 -14.81 -1.80 -5.04
C VAL A 40 -16.27 -1.57 -4.65
N LEU A 41 -16.57 -0.51 -3.90
CA LEU A 41 -17.92 -0.22 -3.43
C LEU A 41 -18.90 -0.01 -4.60
N PRO A 42 -18.61 0.81 -5.64
CA PRO A 42 -19.49 0.93 -6.80
C PRO A 42 -19.66 -0.38 -7.59
N GLY A 43 -18.62 -1.21 -7.64
CA GLY A 43 -18.68 -2.53 -8.26
C GLY A 43 -19.60 -3.50 -7.51
N VAL A 44 -19.58 -3.47 -6.18
CA VAL A 44 -20.48 -4.25 -5.34
C VAL A 44 -21.91 -3.73 -5.44
N GLU A 45 -22.12 -2.42 -5.36
CA GLU A 45 -23.45 -1.79 -5.46
C GLU A 45 -24.14 -2.04 -6.81
N SER A 46 -23.35 -2.06 -7.90
CA SER A 46 -23.85 -2.39 -9.24
C SER A 46 -24.05 -3.89 -9.49
N GLY A 47 -23.64 -4.74 -8.55
CA GLY A 47 -23.66 -6.20 -8.70
C GLY A 47 -22.61 -6.75 -9.68
N ALA A 48 -21.69 -5.91 -10.16
CA ALA A 48 -20.57 -6.35 -10.99
C ALA A 48 -19.51 -7.14 -10.20
N LEU A 49 -19.45 -6.90 -8.88
CA LEU A 49 -18.59 -7.62 -7.94
C LEU A 49 -19.44 -8.31 -6.87
N ALA A 50 -19.06 -9.54 -6.51
CA ALA A 50 -19.68 -10.25 -5.40
C ALA A 50 -19.19 -9.67 -4.07
N ALA A 51 -20.11 -9.23 -3.21
CA ALA A 51 -19.78 -8.60 -1.93
C ALA A 51 -18.91 -9.51 -1.05
N ASP A 52 -19.30 -10.78 -0.93
CA ASP A 52 -18.63 -11.76 -0.06
C ASP A 52 -17.18 -11.99 -0.51
N ASP A 53 -16.96 -12.20 -1.81
CA ASP A 53 -15.61 -12.39 -2.37
C ASP A 53 -14.75 -11.14 -2.23
N MET A 54 -15.34 -9.95 -2.38
CA MET A 54 -14.61 -8.69 -2.28
C MET A 54 -14.13 -8.40 -0.86
N VAL A 55 -14.85 -8.84 0.19
CA VAL A 55 -14.40 -8.71 1.58
C VAL A 55 -13.09 -9.46 1.78
N ASP A 56 -13.01 -10.71 1.34
CA ASP A 56 -11.82 -11.54 1.49
C ASP A 56 -10.65 -11.02 0.64
N LEU A 57 -10.93 -10.59 -0.60
CA LEU A 57 -9.92 -10.01 -1.48
C LEU A 57 -9.34 -8.72 -0.92
N VAL A 58 -10.17 -7.79 -0.44
CA VAL A 58 -9.73 -6.52 0.16
C VAL A 58 -8.88 -6.81 1.40
N ALA A 59 -9.30 -7.74 2.26
CA ALA A 59 -8.52 -8.12 3.45
C ALA A 59 -7.16 -8.71 3.09
N CYS A 60 -7.11 -9.61 2.09
CA CYS A 60 -5.87 -10.23 1.61
C CYS A 60 -4.89 -9.18 1.04
N LEU A 61 -5.38 -8.30 0.17
CA LEU A 61 -4.56 -7.27 -0.47
C LEU A 61 -4.06 -6.22 0.54
N ARG A 62 -4.89 -5.86 1.52
CA ARG A 62 -4.50 -4.95 2.62
C ARG A 62 -3.41 -5.57 3.49
N ARG A 63 -3.48 -6.87 3.74
CA ARG A 63 -2.43 -7.60 4.45
C ARG A 63 -1.11 -7.56 3.67
N TRP A 64 -1.14 -7.79 2.36
CA TRP A 64 0.07 -7.73 1.53
C TRP A 64 0.71 -6.34 1.51
N GLU A 65 -0.08 -5.27 1.63
CA GLU A 65 0.42 -3.90 1.75
C GLU A 65 1.10 -3.65 3.10
N THR A 66 0.53 -4.21 4.16
CA THR A 66 1.04 -4.03 5.53
C THR A 66 2.28 -4.88 5.79
N ASP A 67 2.28 -6.13 5.33
CA ASP A 67 3.38 -7.09 5.52
C ASP A 67 4.57 -6.81 4.58
N GLY A 68 4.46 -5.81 3.70
CA GLY A 68 5.53 -5.41 2.77
C GLY A 68 5.74 -6.40 1.62
N THR A 69 4.85 -7.37 1.43
CA THR A 69 4.86 -8.34 0.32
C THR A 69 4.95 -7.64 -1.05
N TRP A 70 4.22 -6.53 -1.22
CA TRP A 70 4.32 -5.69 -2.41
C TRP A 70 5.72 -5.10 -2.60
N GLY A 71 6.32 -4.59 -1.54
CA GLY A 71 7.68 -4.06 -1.58
C GLY A 71 8.72 -5.11 -1.96
N GLN A 72 8.54 -6.37 -1.53
CA GLN A 72 9.43 -7.48 -1.89
C GLN A 72 9.25 -7.94 -3.35
N ALA A 73 8.02 -8.02 -3.85
CA ALA A 73 7.74 -8.46 -5.21
C ALA A 73 8.30 -7.51 -6.29
N TYR A 74 8.44 -6.22 -5.96
CA TYR A 74 8.97 -5.18 -6.87
C TYR A 74 10.31 -4.58 -6.38
N ALA A 75 11.04 -5.29 -5.52
CA ALA A 75 12.42 -4.98 -5.17
C ALA A 75 13.38 -5.50 -6.27
N GLY A 76 13.26 -4.92 -7.47
CA GLY A 76 14.24 -5.03 -8.55
C GLY A 76 15.21 -3.87 -8.55
#